data_AF-A0A9D5UWJ0-F1
#
_entry.id   AF-A0A9D5UWJ0-F1
#
_cell.length_a   1.000
_cell.length_b   1.000
_cell.length_c   1.000
_cell.angle_alpha   90.00
_cell.angle_beta   90.00
_cell.angle_gamma   90.00
#
_symmetry.space_group_name_H-M   'P 1'
#
loop_
_entity.id
_entity.type
_entity.pdbx_description
1 polymer ?
#
loop_
_entity_poly.entity_id
_entity_poly.type
_entity_poly.pdbx_seq_one_letter_code
_entity_poly.pdbx_strand_id
1 'polypeptide(L)'
;MNRRTTRHSSLTEKAALLCKALRKAGFHPHPGPINARGRGGGDCRVKISSDSGRIRLRVTGHGVQEVFLYGPVDLDRLVQAIDTMGVGVRIESVVETIKKKKEFPPSRG
;
A
#
# COMPACT_ATOMS: atom_id res chain seq x y z
N MET A 1 2.41 -22.62 -28.08
CA MET A 1 1.41 -21.67 -27.56
C MET A 1 2.02 -20.88 -26.39
N ASN A 2 2.66 -19.73 -26.63
CA ASN A 2 3.20 -18.88 -25.55
C ASN A 2 2.31 -17.65 -25.34
N ARG A 3 1.21 -17.81 -24.60
CA ARG A 3 0.49 -16.65 -24.05
C ARG A 3 1.33 -16.09 -22.91
N ARG A 4 2.14 -15.07 -23.22
CA ARG A 4 2.62 -14.10 -22.22
C ARG A 4 1.40 -13.39 -21.65
N THR A 5 0.75 -13.99 -20.67
CA THR A 5 -0.22 -13.29 -19.84
C THR A 5 0.61 -12.34 -18.97
N THR A 6 0.54 -11.05 -19.26
CA THR A 6 0.72 -10.05 -18.21
C THR A 6 -0.25 -10.43 -17.11
N ARG A 7 0.21 -11.15 -16.07
CA ARG A 7 -0.66 -11.51 -14.94
C ARG A 7 -0.95 -10.20 -14.21
N HIS A 8 -2.06 -9.57 -14.56
CA HIS A 8 -2.70 -8.53 -13.75
C HIS A 8 -3.19 -9.07 -12.39
N SER A 9 -2.89 -10.34 -12.08
CA SER A 9 -3.49 -11.16 -11.01
C SER A 9 -2.51 -11.74 -9.99
N SER A 10 -1.20 -11.48 -10.07
CA SER A 10 -0.26 -11.99 -9.06
C SER A 10 -0.17 -11.02 -7.89
N LEU A 11 -0.89 -11.27 -6.80
CA LEU A 11 -0.49 -10.72 -5.51
C LEU A 11 0.74 -11.50 -5.03
N THR A 12 1.71 -10.82 -4.41
CA THR A 12 2.71 -11.53 -3.61
C THR A 12 1.98 -12.19 -2.44
N GLU A 13 2.53 -13.28 -1.91
CA GLU A 13 1.89 -14.02 -0.82
C GLU A 13 1.55 -13.09 0.37
N LYS A 14 2.48 -12.21 0.73
CA LYS A 14 2.27 -11.23 1.81
C LYS A 14 1.24 -10.15 1.45
N ALA A 15 1.23 -9.67 0.21
CA ALA A 15 0.20 -8.72 -0.23
C ALA A 15 -1.20 -9.36 -0.30
N ALA A 16 -1.29 -10.65 -0.60
CA ALA A 16 -2.55 -11.40 -0.57
C ALA A 16 -3.12 -11.50 0.84
N LEU A 17 -2.26 -11.81 1.83
CA LEU A 17 -2.64 -11.80 3.25
C LEU A 17 -3.13 -10.41 3.67
N LEU A 18 -2.40 -9.35 3.29
CA LEU A 18 -2.80 -7.97 3.58
C LEU A 18 -4.16 -7.63 2.97
N CYS A 19 -4.35 -7.92 1.69
CA CYS A 19 -5.63 -7.67 1.03
C CYS A 19 -6.77 -8.42 1.72
N LYS A 20 -6.54 -9.65 2.20
CA LYS A 20 -7.55 -10.43 2.92
C LYS A 20 -7.89 -9.80 4.28
N ALA A 21 -6.90 -9.36 5.04
CA ALA A 21 -7.11 -8.69 6.32
C ALA A 21 -7.87 -7.36 6.16
N LEU A 22 -7.45 -6.54 5.18
CA LEU A 22 -8.11 -5.27 4.87
C LEU A 22 -9.56 -5.46 4.43
N ARG A 23 -9.85 -6.44 3.57
CA ARG A 23 -11.24 -6.76 3.17
C ARG A 23 -12.10 -7.20 4.34
N LYS A 24 -11.56 -8.01 5.26
CA LYS A 24 -12.27 -8.40 6.49
C LYS A 24 -12.60 -7.21 7.39
N ALA A 25 -11.73 -6.20 7.41
CA ALA A 25 -11.95 -4.97 8.15
C ALA A 25 -12.89 -3.97 7.43
N GLY A 26 -13.38 -4.30 6.22
CA GLY A 26 -14.30 -3.48 5.44
C GLY A 26 -13.64 -2.51 4.47
N PHE A 27 -12.32 -2.61 4.25
CA PHE A 27 -11.61 -1.81 3.27
C PHE A 27 -11.65 -2.43 1.87
N HIS A 28 -11.48 -1.59 0.85
CA HIS A 28 -11.40 -2.00 -0.56
C HIS A 28 -9.96 -1.84 -1.09
N PRO A 29 -9.06 -2.81 -0.85
CA PRO A 29 -7.68 -2.75 -1.34
C PRO A 29 -7.59 -2.97 -2.85
N HIS A 30 -6.89 -2.06 -3.51
CA HIS A 30 -6.55 -2.13 -4.93
C HIS A 30 -5.09 -2.56 -5.10
N PRO A 31 -4.83 -3.74 -5.69
CA PRO A 31 -3.47 -4.19 -5.96
C PRO A 31 -2.77 -3.25 -6.92
N GLY A 32 -1.60 -2.77 -6.51
CA GLY A 32 -0.69 -1.97 -7.31
C GLY A 32 0.42 -2.79 -7.96
N PRO A 33 1.41 -2.10 -8.53
CA PRO A 33 2.53 -2.74 -9.21
C PRO A 33 3.36 -3.62 -8.27
N ILE A 34 3.91 -4.69 -8.84
CA ILE A 34 4.84 -5.60 -8.18
C ILE A 34 6.23 -5.30 -8.70
N ASN A 35 7.18 -5.15 -7.78
CA ASN A 35 8.60 -5.14 -8.09
C ASN A 35 9.24 -6.41 -7.54
N ALA A 36 9.48 -7.36 -8.45
CA ALA A 36 10.13 -8.64 -8.16
C ALA A 36 11.63 -8.49 -7.81
N ARG A 37 12.24 -7.31 -8.02
CA ARG A 37 13.65 -7.04 -7.64
C ARG A 37 13.82 -6.75 -6.14
N GLY A 38 12.75 -6.72 -5.35
CA GLY A 38 12.86 -6.63 -3.89
C GLY A 38 13.59 -7.84 -3.33
N ARG A 39 14.56 -7.64 -2.43
CA ARG A 39 15.33 -8.73 -1.78
C ARG A 39 14.36 -9.83 -1.31
N GLY A 40 14.47 -11.01 -1.91
CA GLY A 40 13.65 -12.17 -1.56
C GLY A 40 13.97 -12.66 -0.14
N GLY A 41 12.97 -13.15 0.59
CA GLY A 41 13.14 -13.83 1.88
C GLY A 41 13.37 -12.92 3.10
N GLY A 42 12.38 -12.11 3.46
CA GLY A 42 12.42 -11.30 4.68
C GLY A 42 11.05 -11.12 5.31
N ASP A 43 11.03 -10.67 6.56
CA ASP A 43 9.81 -10.38 7.31
C ASP A 43 8.87 -9.44 6.53
N CYS A 44 7.56 -9.65 6.69
CA CYS A 44 6.57 -8.78 6.07
C CYS A 44 6.66 -7.39 6.70
N ARG A 45 6.98 -6.36 5.91
CA ARG A 45 6.88 -4.96 6.37
C ARG A 45 5.85 -4.24 5.52
N VAL A 46 5.05 -3.40 6.16
CA VAL A 46 4.06 -2.56 5.50
C VAL A 46 4.37 -1.11 5.85
N LYS A 47 4.77 -0.34 4.84
CA LYS A 47 4.90 1.11 4.98
C LYS A 47 3.60 1.77 4.52
N ILE A 48 3.06 2.65 5.36
CA ILE A 48 1.82 3.39 5.08
C ILE A 48 2.22 4.80 4.62
N SER A 49 1.65 5.29 3.53
CA SER A 49 1.90 6.65 3.06
C SER A 49 0.57 7.26 2.64
N SER A 50 0.28 8.45 3.18
CA SER A 50 -0.93 9.19 2.82
C SER A 50 -0.58 10.15 1.69
N ASP A 51 -1.18 9.92 0.51
CA ASP A 51 -1.13 10.80 -0.65
C ASP A 51 -2.44 11.60 -0.73
N SER A 52 -2.46 12.71 -1.49
CA SER A 52 -3.68 13.48 -1.76
C SER A 52 -4.77 12.60 -2.42
N GLY A 53 -5.70 12.08 -1.62
CA GLY A 53 -6.87 11.29 -2.06
C GLY A 53 -6.72 9.77 -1.99
N ARG A 54 -5.62 9.23 -1.45
CA ARG A 54 -5.44 7.77 -1.27
C ARG A 54 -4.41 7.42 -0.20
N ILE A 55 -4.55 6.25 0.40
CA ILE A 55 -3.50 5.62 1.20
C ILE A 55 -2.75 4.61 0.34
N ARG A 56 -1.43 4.69 0.34
CA ARG A 56 -0.51 3.74 -0.30
C ARG A 56 0.14 2.86 0.77
N LEU A 57 -0.01 1.56 0.60
CA LEU A 57 0.56 0.52 1.45
C LEU A 57 1.64 -0.21 0.65
N ARG A 58 2.90 -0.05 1.05
CA ARG A 58 4.01 -0.75 0.42
C ARG A 58 4.35 -2.00 1.24
N VAL A 59 4.05 -3.16 0.67
CA VAL A 59 4.27 -4.48 1.28
C VAL A 59 5.61 -5.04 0.81
N THR A 60 6.44 -5.49 1.74
CA THR A 60 7.71 -6.17 1.47
C THR A 60 7.72 -7.57 2.08
N GLY A 61 8.69 -8.41 1.66
CA GLY A 61 8.85 -9.80 2.12
C GLY A 61 8.48 -10.77 1.01
N HIS A 62 9.47 -11.18 0.21
CA HIS A 62 9.33 -11.89 -1.09
C HIS A 62 9.01 -10.99 -2.29
N GLY A 63 9.70 -9.85 -2.38
CA GLY A 63 9.45 -8.81 -3.37
C GLY A 63 8.83 -7.57 -2.72
N VAL A 64 8.53 -6.57 -3.55
CA VAL A 64 7.81 -5.37 -3.10
C VAL A 64 6.52 -5.27 -3.89
N GLN A 65 5.39 -5.10 -3.23
CA GLN A 65 4.12 -4.80 -3.89
C GLN A 65 3.44 -3.63 -3.22
N GLU A 66 2.84 -2.78 -4.03
CA GLU A 66 2.04 -1.67 -3.54
C GLU A 66 0.56 -2.07 -3.53
N VAL A 67 -0.17 -1.56 -2.55
CA VAL A 67 -1.62 -1.70 -2.42
C VAL A 67 -2.17 -0.32 -2.12
N PHE A 68 -3.25 0.07 -2.80
CA PHE A 68 -3.87 1.37 -2.64
C PHE A 68 -5.25 1.24 -1.99
N LEU A 69 -5.57 2.19 -1.11
CA LEU A 69 -6.90 2.41 -0.59
C LEU A 69 -7.38 3.78 -1.04
N TYR A 70 -8.51 3.82 -1.71
CA TYR A 70 -9.14 5.05 -2.19
C TYR A 70 -10.27 5.47 -1.25
N GLY A 71 -10.48 6.77 -1.13
CA GLY A 71 -11.52 7.34 -0.27
C GLY A 71 -11.06 7.58 1.17
N PRO A 72 -11.98 7.97 2.06
CA PRO A 72 -11.68 8.20 3.47
C PRO A 72 -11.28 6.88 4.14
N VAL A 73 -10.09 6.85 4.74
CA VAL A 73 -9.55 5.70 5.44
C VAL A 73 -9.27 6.11 6.88
N ASP A 74 -9.90 5.42 7.82
CA ASP A 74 -9.57 5.50 9.24
C ASP A 74 -8.23 4.79 9.47
N LEU A 75 -7.22 5.57 9.88
CA LEU A 75 -5.86 5.08 10.07
C LEU A 75 -5.75 4.13 11.28
N ASP A 76 -6.52 4.34 12.34
CA ASP A 76 -6.50 3.48 13.53
C ASP A 76 -7.07 2.10 13.19
N ARG A 77 -8.22 2.08 12.49
CA ARG A 77 -8.80 0.82 12.00
C ARG A 77 -7.91 0.12 10.98
N LEU A 78 -7.20 0.88 10.14
CA LEU A 78 -6.23 0.34 9.19
C LEU A 78 -5.05 -0.33 9.91
N VAL A 79 -4.47 0.34 10.91
CA VAL A 79 -3.37 -0.21 11.71
C VAL A 79 -3.81 -1.47 12.45
N GLN A 80 -4.99 -1.46 13.06
CA GLN A 80 -5.54 -2.63 13.75
C GLN A 80 -5.78 -3.82 12.79
N ALA A 81 -6.26 -3.55 11.57
CA ALA A 81 -6.44 -4.58 10.54
C ALA A 81 -5.11 -5.18 10.06
N ILE A 82 -4.04 -4.38 10.06
CA ILE A 82 -2.69 -4.84 9.71
C ILE A 82 -2.09 -5.67 10.86
N ASP A 83 -2.29 -5.24 12.11
CA ASP A 83 -1.77 -5.91 13.30
C ASP A 83 -2.40 -7.30 13.52
N THR A 84 -3.72 -7.40 13.29
CA THR A 84 -4.46 -8.68 13.33
C THR A 84 -3.99 -9.72 12.30
N MET A 85 -3.17 -9.32 11.33
CA MET A 85 -2.55 -10.24 10.39
C MET A 85 -1.46 -11.11 11.04
N GLY A 86 -1.00 -10.75 12.25
CA GLY A 86 -0.05 -11.52 13.06
C GLY A 86 1.35 -11.65 12.47
N VAL A 87 1.64 -10.90 11.40
CA VAL A 87 2.97 -10.85 10.79
C VAL A 87 3.68 -9.67 11.43
N GLY A 88 4.97 -9.79 11.76
CA GLY A 88 5.80 -8.74 12.39
C GLY A 88 5.94 -7.47 11.55
N VAL A 89 4.81 -6.82 11.28
CA VAL A 89 4.66 -5.64 10.46
C VAL A 89 5.14 -4.48 11.30
N ARG A 90 6.39 -4.11 11.08
CA ARG A 90 6.89 -2.81 11.53
C ARG A 90 6.30 -1.73 10.63
N ILE A 91 5.40 -0.92 11.18
CA ILE A 91 4.91 0.29 10.54
C ILE A 91 6.06 1.29 10.58
N GLU A 92 6.89 1.31 9.53
CA GLU A 92 8.14 2.10 9.54
C GLU A 92 7.90 3.61 9.41
N SER A 93 6.74 4.06 8.95
CA SER A 93 6.41 5.49 8.88
C SER A 93 4.96 5.69 8.44
N VAL A 94 4.26 6.67 9.02
CA VAL A 94 3.11 7.34 8.38
C VAL A 94 3.65 8.64 7.82
N VAL A 95 3.94 8.68 6.52
CA VAL A 95 4.34 9.93 5.84
C VAL A 95 3.08 10.59 5.32
N GLU A 96 2.64 11.67 5.97
CA GLU A 96 1.67 12.60 5.39
C GLU A 96 2.38 13.43 4.31
N THR A 97 2.17 13.08 3.05
CA THR A 97 2.69 13.87 1.94
C THR A 97 1.66 14.94 1.61
N ILE A 98 1.61 16.00 2.41
CA ILE A 98 0.86 17.20 2.07
C ILE A 98 1.57 17.83 0.86
N LYS A 99 1.06 17.58 -0.35
CA LYS A 99 1.40 18.41 -1.50
C LYS A 99 0.93 19.82 -1.17
N LYS A 100 1.83 20.67 -0.67
CA LYS A 100 1.64 22.13 -0.67
C LYS A 100 1.20 22.50 -2.08
N LYS A 101 -0.07 22.90 -2.24
CA LYS A 101 -0.48 23.64 -3.44
C LYS A 101 0.47 24.82 -3.51
N LYS A 102 1.22 24.95 -4.61
CA LYS A 102 1.90 26.20 -4.94
C LYS A 102 0.80 27.26 -5.02
N GLU A 103 0.65 28.07 -3.98
CA GLU A 103 0.02 29.37 -4.11
C GLU A 103 0.87 30.14 -5.12
N PHE A 104 0.33 30.30 -6.33
CA PHE A 104 0.86 31.30 -7.24
C PHE A 104 0.60 32.65 -6.58
N PRO A 105 1.63 33.50 -6.39
CA PRO A 105 1.38 34.86 -5.93
C PRO A 105 0.44 35.54 -6.92
N PRO A 106 -0.49 36.41 -6.46
CA PRO A 106 -1.34 37.17 -7.37
C PRO A 106 -0.43 37.95 -8.32
N SER A 107 -0.63 37.75 -9.62
CA SER A 107 0.02 38.52 -10.67
C SER A 107 -0.18 40.00 -10.34
N ARG A 108 0.91 40.69 -9.99
CA ARG A 108 0.91 42.14 -9.79
C ARG A 108 0.84 42.81 -11.16
N GLY A 109 -0.07 43.78 -11.28
CA GLY A 109 0.03 44.92 -12.19
C GLY A 109 -0.56 44.70 -13.57
#